data_AF-A0A821EW29-F1
#
_entry.id   AF-A0A821EW29-F1
#
_cell.length_a   1.000
_cell.length_b   1.000
_cell.length_c   1.000
_cell.angle_alpha   90.00
_cell.angle_beta   90.00
_cell.angle_gamma   90.00
#
_symmetry.space_group_name_H-M   'P 1'
#
loop_
_entity.id
_entity.type
_entity.pdbx_description
1 polymer ?
#
loop_
_entity_poly.entity_id
_entity_poly.type
_entity_poly.pdbx_seq_one_letter_code
_entity_poly.pdbx_strand_id
1 'polypeptide(L)'
;AGGQEEGNALTQLYYPQGVVVDQLGTVYVADWGNDRIMRWPKGATQGSVIVGGNGEGGQSNQLKGPIGLSFDRHGNLYVVDYGNHRVQKFNIDSYTKELFRIDFETM
;
A
#
# COMPACT_ATOMS: atom_id res chain seq x y z
N ALA A 1 5.03 9.41 5.55
CA ALA A 1 5.13 7.94 5.51
C ALA A 1 6.57 7.57 5.85
N GLY A 2 6.79 6.62 6.76
CA GLY A 2 8.11 6.33 7.32
C GLY A 2 8.50 7.26 8.48
N GLY A 3 9.30 6.73 9.42
CA GLY A 3 9.83 7.39 10.61
C GLY A 3 11.34 7.65 10.49
N GLN A 4 12.03 7.90 11.62
CA GLN A 4 13.46 8.27 11.64
C GLN A 4 14.41 7.07 11.54
N GLU A 5 13.90 5.83 11.56
CA GLU A 5 14.71 4.61 11.58
C GLU A 5 14.13 3.58 10.60
N GLU A 6 15.03 2.76 10.05
CA GLU A 6 14.63 1.60 9.26
C GLU A 6 13.97 0.52 10.14
N GLY A 7 13.10 -0.29 9.54
CA GLY A 7 12.48 -1.41 10.25
C GLY A 7 11.15 -1.83 9.65
N ASN A 8 10.46 -2.70 10.37
CA ASN A 8 9.22 -3.34 9.92
C ASN A 8 7.98 -2.92 10.74
N ALA A 9 8.11 -2.00 11.70
CA ALA A 9 6.95 -1.43 12.39
C ALA A 9 6.03 -0.68 11.41
N LEU A 10 4.79 -0.41 11.81
CA LEU A 10 3.82 0.33 10.98
C LEU A 10 4.19 1.80 10.79
N THR A 11 5.19 2.30 11.52
CA THR A 11 5.77 3.63 11.36
C THR A 11 7.06 3.61 10.54
N GLN A 12 7.60 2.43 10.23
CA GLN A 12 8.93 2.26 9.62
C GLN A 12 8.82 1.68 8.20
N LEU A 13 9.92 1.82 7.46
CA LEU A 13 10.13 1.27 6.13
C LEU A 13 11.54 0.65 6.08
N TYR A 14 11.78 -0.26 5.15
CA TYR A 14 13.07 -0.89 4.91
C TYR A 14 13.33 -0.95 3.39
N TYR A 15 14.29 -0.13 2.92
CA TYR A 15 14.63 0.06 1.50
C TYR A 15 13.43 0.35 0.55
N PRO A 16 12.52 1.30 0.85
CA PRO A 16 11.36 1.56 -0.01
C PRO A 16 11.78 1.98 -1.43
N GLN A 17 11.12 1.42 -2.46
CA GLN A 17 11.53 1.58 -3.87
C GLN A 17 10.52 2.37 -4.72
N GLY A 18 9.24 2.35 -4.36
CA GLY A 18 8.18 2.94 -5.16
C GLY A 18 7.15 3.66 -4.32
N VAL A 19 6.57 4.73 -4.86
CA VAL A 19 5.51 5.50 -4.22
C VAL A 19 4.45 5.92 -5.22
N VAL A 20 3.19 5.90 -4.80
CA VAL A 20 2.07 6.54 -5.51
C VAL A 20 1.20 7.27 -4.49
N VAL A 21 0.58 8.37 -4.92
CA VAL A 21 -0.32 9.17 -4.09
C VAL A 21 -1.67 9.26 -4.80
N ASP A 22 -2.76 9.00 -4.08
CA ASP A 22 -4.11 9.15 -4.63
C ASP A 22 -4.59 10.62 -4.60
N GLN A 23 -5.80 10.87 -5.13
CA GLN A 23 -6.39 12.21 -5.17
C GLN A 23 -6.73 12.78 -3.78
N LEU A 24 -6.81 11.93 -2.75
CA LEU A 24 -7.08 12.32 -1.36
C LEU A 24 -5.79 12.66 -0.61
N GLY A 25 -4.63 12.43 -1.21
CA GLY A 25 -3.32 12.59 -0.59
C GLY A 25 -2.90 11.39 0.26
N THR A 26 -3.54 10.23 0.10
CA THR A 26 -3.08 8.98 0.71
C THR A 26 -1.81 8.53 -0.01
N VAL A 27 -0.76 8.24 0.75
CA VAL A 27 0.53 7.76 0.24
C VAL A 27 0.58 6.24 0.31
N TYR A 28 0.97 5.61 -0.78
CA TYR A 28 1.20 4.17 -0.86
C TYR A 28 2.67 3.92 -1.20
N VAL A 29 3.33 3.03 -0.45
CA VAL A 29 4.76 2.79 -0.56
C VAL A 29 5.03 1.31 -0.78
N ALA A 30 5.85 0.98 -1.78
CA ALA A 30 6.45 -0.33 -1.95
C ALA A 30 7.65 -0.46 -1.02
N ASP A 31 7.42 -1.13 0.11
CA ASP A 31 8.38 -1.32 1.19
C ASP A 31 9.18 -2.59 0.91
N TRP A 32 10.13 -2.47 -0.02
CA TRP A 32 10.82 -3.58 -0.68
C TRP A 32 11.44 -4.57 0.30
N GLY A 33 12.16 -4.09 1.31
CA GLY A 33 12.87 -4.95 2.26
C GLY A 33 11.95 -5.67 3.24
N ASN A 34 10.67 -5.27 3.31
CA ASN A 34 9.65 -5.90 4.14
C ASN A 34 8.60 -6.66 3.31
N ASP A 35 8.79 -6.81 2.00
CA ASP A 35 7.90 -7.54 1.09
C ASP A 35 6.42 -7.16 1.22
N ARG A 36 6.15 -5.85 1.33
CA ARG A 36 4.81 -5.33 1.60
C ARG A 36 4.54 -4.00 0.91
N ILE A 37 3.25 -3.71 0.73
CA ILE A 37 2.77 -2.38 0.36
C ILE A 37 2.13 -1.74 1.57
N MET A 38 2.61 -0.54 1.90
CA MET A 38 2.12 0.26 3.01
C MET A 38 1.22 1.38 2.51
N ARG A 39 0.20 1.74 3.30
CA ARG A 39 -0.70 2.87 3.08
C ARG A 39 -0.64 3.85 4.25
N TRP A 40 -0.57 5.14 3.94
CA TRP A 40 -0.71 6.25 4.89
C TRP A 40 -1.75 7.25 4.39
N PRO A 41 -2.93 7.32 5.03
CA PRO A 41 -3.85 8.45 4.84
C PRO A 41 -3.16 9.79 5.09
N LYS A 42 -3.66 10.85 4.45
CA LYS A 42 -3.18 12.21 4.70
C LYS A 42 -3.24 12.54 6.20
N GLY A 43 -2.10 12.94 6.77
CA GLY A 43 -1.98 13.29 8.19
C GLY A 43 -1.81 12.09 9.15
N ALA A 44 -1.81 10.85 8.66
CA ALA A 44 -1.60 9.68 9.50
C ALA A 44 -0.15 9.61 10.02
N THR A 45 0.01 9.32 11.31
CA THR A 45 1.31 9.13 11.97
C THR A 45 1.84 7.69 11.85
N GLN A 46 0.96 6.73 11.59
CA GLN A 46 1.28 5.33 11.32
C GLN A 46 0.56 4.83 10.05
N GLY A 47 1.15 3.84 9.40
CA GLY A 47 0.60 3.25 8.20
C GLY A 47 -0.15 1.96 8.48
N SER A 48 -0.60 1.32 7.41
CA SER A 48 -1.22 0.00 7.43
C SER A 48 -0.68 -0.83 6.26
N VAL A 49 -0.41 -2.12 6.50
CA VAL A 49 -0.14 -3.07 5.42
C VAL A 49 -1.42 -3.31 4.64
N ILE A 50 -1.39 -3.15 3.32
CA ILE A 50 -2.55 -3.40 2.45
C ILE A 50 -2.35 -4.56 1.48
N VAL A 51 -1.10 -4.94 1.23
CA VAL A 51 -0.70 -6.07 0.37
C VAL A 51 0.62 -6.64 0.90
N GLY A 52 0.79 -7.96 0.88
CA GLY A 52 2.03 -8.61 1.34
C GLY A 52 2.20 -8.58 2.86
N GLY A 53 3.44 -8.59 3.34
CA GLY A 53 3.77 -8.57 4.78
C GLY A 53 3.54 -9.90 5.52
N ASN A 54 3.20 -10.97 4.79
CA ASN A 54 2.99 -12.33 5.32
C ASN A 54 4.17 -13.26 4.97
N GLY A 55 5.39 -12.71 4.96
CA GLY A 55 6.60 -13.35 4.45
C GLY A 55 6.72 -13.28 2.93
N GLU A 56 7.97 -13.35 2.45
CA GLU A 56 8.24 -13.42 1.02
C GLU A 56 7.65 -14.69 0.40
N GLY A 57 7.20 -14.61 -0.85
CA GLY A 57 6.78 -15.80 -1.60
C GLY A 57 5.90 -15.50 -2.80
N GLY A 58 5.52 -16.57 -3.50
CA GLY A 58 4.77 -16.51 -4.76
C GLY A 58 3.25 -16.67 -4.62
N GLN A 59 2.71 -16.85 -3.41
CA GLN A 59 1.27 -16.95 -3.19
C GLN A 59 0.58 -15.62 -3.54
N SER A 60 -0.75 -15.64 -3.71
CA SER A 60 -1.53 -14.45 -4.11
C SER A 60 -1.53 -13.33 -3.05
N ASN A 61 -1.28 -13.67 -1.79
CA ASN A 61 -1.17 -12.74 -0.66
C ASN A 61 0.29 -12.45 -0.25
N GLN A 62 1.27 -12.90 -1.04
CA GLN A 62 2.70 -12.70 -0.81
C GLN A 62 3.31 -11.87 -1.95
N LEU A 63 4.40 -11.19 -1.61
CA LEU A 63 5.24 -10.43 -2.53
C LEU A 63 6.68 -10.88 -2.37
N LYS A 64 7.52 -10.50 -3.33
CA LYS A 64 8.97 -10.64 -3.25
C LYS A 64 9.64 -9.42 -3.85
N GLY A 65 10.13 -8.53 -3.01
CA GLY A 65 10.79 -7.28 -3.38
C GLY A 65 9.94 -6.40 -4.29
N PRO A 66 8.75 -5.91 -3.85
CA PRO A 66 7.94 -5.02 -4.69
C PRO A 66 8.67 -3.70 -4.98
N ILE A 67 8.59 -3.20 -6.21
CA ILE A 67 9.34 -2.00 -6.63
C ILE A 67 8.50 -0.86 -7.19
N GLY A 68 7.31 -1.15 -7.71
CA GLY A 68 6.53 -0.18 -8.48
C GLY A 68 5.04 -0.28 -8.21
N LEU A 69 4.37 0.86 -8.19
CA LEU A 69 2.94 1.00 -7.88
C LEU A 69 2.26 1.89 -8.92
N SER A 70 1.02 1.56 -9.30
CA SER A 70 0.18 2.44 -10.10
C SER A 70 -1.31 2.14 -9.86
N PHE A 71 -2.16 3.13 -10.07
CA PHE A 71 -3.61 2.96 -10.01
C PHE A 71 -4.24 2.95 -11.40
N ASP A 72 -5.26 2.10 -11.59
CA ASP A 72 -6.19 2.29 -12.71
C ASP A 72 -7.30 3.30 -12.35
N ARG A 73 -8.08 3.70 -13.36
CA ARG A 73 -9.20 4.64 -13.19
C ARG A 73 -10.32 4.15 -12.27
N HIS A 74 -10.36 2.86 -11.94
CA HIS A 74 -11.33 2.28 -11.03
C HIS A 74 -10.78 2.13 -9.62
N GLY A 75 -9.56 2.62 -9.34
CA GLY A 75 -8.94 2.57 -8.02
C GLY A 75 -8.23 1.26 -7.69
N ASN A 76 -8.05 0.35 -8.67
CA ASN A 76 -7.28 -0.87 -8.41
C ASN A 76 -5.78 -0.56 -8.41
N LEU A 77 -5.08 -1.13 -7.44
CA LEU A 77 -3.63 -1.00 -7.31
C LEU A 77 -2.92 -2.08 -8.11
N TYR A 78 -1.99 -1.68 -8.96
CA TYR A 78 -1.07 -2.55 -9.67
C TYR A 78 0.28 -2.51 -8.98
N VAL A 79 0.83 -3.68 -8.69
CA VAL A 79 2.11 -3.84 -7.98
C VAL A 79 3.07 -4.62 -8.87
N VAL A 80 4.25 -4.05 -9.11
CA VAL A 80 5.38 -4.77 -9.71
C VAL A 80 6.05 -5.60 -8.63
N ASP A 81 5.75 -6.90 -8.66
CA ASP A 81 6.27 -7.92 -7.73
C ASP A 81 7.56 -8.51 -8.33
N TYR A 82 8.62 -7.71 -8.25
CA TYR A 82 9.84 -7.87 -9.07
C TYR A 82 10.51 -9.23 -8.89
N GLY A 83 10.68 -9.70 -7.64
CA GLY A 83 11.33 -10.96 -7.33
C GLY A 83 10.51 -12.19 -7.73
N ASN A 84 9.20 -12.03 -7.96
CA ASN A 84 8.32 -13.07 -8.50
C ASN A 84 8.09 -12.93 -10.01
N HIS A 85 8.75 -11.97 -10.68
CA HIS A 85 8.66 -11.74 -12.13
C HIS A 85 7.22 -11.54 -12.63
N ARG A 86 6.38 -10.87 -11.84
CA ARG A 86 4.97 -10.65 -12.18
C ARG A 86 4.48 -9.25 -11.83
N VAL A 87 3.33 -8.90 -12.38
CA VAL A 87 2.53 -7.75 -11.96
C VAL A 87 1.22 -8.28 -11.39
N GLN A 88 0.86 -7.81 -10.20
CA GLN A 88 -0.38 -8.19 -9.53
C GLN A 88 -1.33 -7.01 -9.44
N LYS A 89 -2.63 -7.29 -9.55
CA LYS A 89 -3.72 -6.32 -9.42
C LYS A 89 -4.48 -6.59 -8.12
N PHE A 90 -4.66 -5.56 -7.30
CA PHE A 90 -5.41 -5.61 -6.06
C PHE A 90 -6.57 -4.63 -6.12
N ASN A 91 -7.78 -5.10 -5.83
CA ASN A 91 -8.88 -4.21 -5.52
C ASN A 91 -8.69 -3.74 -4.07
N ILE A 92 -8.49 -2.45 -3.89
CA ILE A 92 -8.29 -1.83 -2.58
C ILE A 92 -9.45 -0.88 -2.23
N ASP A 93 -10.62 -1.10 -2.83
CA ASP A 93 -11.79 -0.22 -2.74
C ASP A 93 -12.22 0.07 -1.30
N SER A 94 -12.02 -0.89 -0.39
CA SER A 94 -12.30 -0.70 1.04
C SER A 94 -11.49 0.46 1.66
N TYR A 95 -10.35 0.82 1.07
CA TYR A 95 -9.46 1.86 1.55
C TYR A 95 -9.58 3.20 0.79
N THR A 96 -10.25 3.20 -0.37
CA THR A 96 -10.48 4.40 -1.20
C THR A 96 -11.92 4.92 -1.10
N LYS A 97 -12.87 4.11 -0.61
CA LYS A 97 -14.30 4.44 -0.51
C LYS A 97 -14.79 4.95 0.85
N GLU A 98 -13.92 5.17 1.85
CA GLU A 98 -14.35 5.77 3.14
C GLU A 98 -14.95 7.19 3.01
N LEU A 99 -15.11 7.74 1.81
CA LEU A 99 -15.75 9.05 1.55
C LEU A 99 -17.05 9.02 0.74
N PHE A 100 -17.69 7.87 0.48
CA PHE A 100 -19.04 7.85 -0.13
C PHE A 100 -20.18 7.50 0.83
N ARG A 101 -19.89 7.19 2.10
CA ARG A 101 -20.90 7.27 3.16
C ARG A 101 -21.01 8.74 3.55
N ILE A 102 -21.81 9.48 2.80
CA ILE A 102 -22.42 10.69 3.35
C ILE A 102 -23.35 10.17 4.45
N ASP A 103 -23.04 10.50 5.70
CA ASP A 103 -23.95 10.34 6.83
C ASP A 103 -25.17 11.25 6.59
N PHE A 104 -26.14 10.74 5.84
CA PHE A 104 -27.52 11.17 5.94
C PHE A 104 -28.19 10.30 7.01
N GLU A 105 -27.84 10.52 8.27
CA GLU A 105 -28.83 10.35 9.33
C GLU A 105 -29.15 11.73 9.89
N THR A 106 -30.34 12.16 9.52
CA THR A 106 -30.98 13.45 9.79
C THR A 106 -31.22 13.68 11.28
N MET A 107 -31.19 14.96 11.64
CA MET A 107 -31.81 15.54 12.84
C MET A 107 -33.24 15.07 13.07
#